data_AF-A0A0Q7Z8D7-F1
#
_entry.id   AF-A0A0Q7Z8D7-F1
#
_cell.length_a   1.000
_cell.length_b   1.000
_cell.length_c   1.000
_cell.angle_alpha   90.00
_cell.angle_beta   90.00
_cell.angle_gamma   90.00
#
_symmetry.space_group_name_H-M   'P 1'
#
loop_
_entity.id
_entity.type
_entity.pdbx_description
1 polymer ?
#
loop_
_entity_poly.entity_id
_entity_poly.type
_entity_poly.pdbx_seq_one_letter_code
_entity_poly.pdbx_strand_id
1 'polypeptide(L)'
;MTRARFAGLAPTLRLSAAYVLPALALAWICGGQMLLARVDAALAIPLLMPGALLLAWLIRGESLLARARTFAAALLILAMTQLALHYGLAERMGGLQLVATLLCGGVGCGIAAILIGRTGNWHAALRWPAMLLTLILWFVAGQALIGPAYATWTKPLSQPVAMITGLPLRWAGQGGDFAAMLEAGPSEAQALSELYRRLDVRVVDSLADVRDEDALLVAHPRALAPEELVRLDALTARPRDIVILADALSTWPPAYPLGDPRNPPVTSLLTPLLDHWGIALAAVDPERAGDVDVFLDPAGQKLRLHSAGRFTRLPAGCATWGDRRVARCPIGRATVWLVGDADLLHESLWQSPIPDALWLRRSDNMKWLVSALGGPSRTYFEPIWIR
;
A
#
# COMPACT_ATOMS: atom_id res chain seq x y z
N MET A 1 -16.96 10.73 48.50
CA MET A 1 -16.63 9.55 47.65
C MET A 1 -15.65 9.82 46.51
N THR A 2 -15.11 11.03 46.34
CA THR A 2 -14.36 11.43 45.14
C THR A 2 -12.84 11.54 45.30
N ARG A 3 -12.23 11.70 46.48
CA ARG A 3 -10.76 11.81 46.60
C ARG A 3 -9.99 10.48 46.64
N ALA A 4 -10.54 9.46 47.31
CA ALA A 4 -9.85 8.17 47.49
C ALA A 4 -9.71 7.35 46.19
N ARG A 5 -10.65 7.51 45.23
CA ARG A 5 -10.57 6.83 43.93
C ARG A 5 -9.49 7.43 43.01
N PHE A 6 -9.20 8.72 43.12
CA PHE A 6 -8.15 9.36 42.30
C PHE A 6 -6.73 9.07 42.80
N ALA A 7 -6.55 8.89 44.12
CA ALA A 7 -5.25 8.53 44.69
C ALA A 7 -4.73 7.16 44.19
N GLY A 8 -5.63 6.20 43.93
CA GLY A 8 -5.27 4.91 43.35
C GLY A 8 -5.08 4.92 41.83
N LEU A 9 -5.55 5.95 41.11
CA LEU A 9 -5.48 6.02 39.64
C LEU A 9 -4.09 6.45 39.14
N ALA A 10 -3.43 7.36 39.85
CA ALA A 10 -2.11 7.86 39.50
C ALA A 10 -1.02 6.77 39.38
N PRO A 11 -0.89 5.79 40.30
CA PRO A 11 0.09 4.71 40.16
C PRO A 11 -0.26 3.76 39.00
N THR A 12 -1.54 3.43 38.80
CA THR A 12 -1.96 2.59 37.66
C THR A 12 -1.61 3.24 36.32
N LEU A 13 -1.87 4.55 36.19
CA LEU A 13 -1.56 5.29 34.96
C LEU A 13 -0.05 5.29 34.66
N ARG A 14 0.78 5.48 35.69
CA ARG A 14 2.25 5.43 35.56
C ARG A 14 2.74 4.04 35.14
N LEU A 15 2.17 2.98 35.72
CA LEU A 15 2.53 1.61 35.36
C LEU A 15 2.10 1.27 33.93
N SER A 16 0.91 1.70 33.50
CA SER A 16 0.42 1.50 32.14
C SER A 16 1.37 2.08 31.07
N ALA A 17 2.11 3.15 31.38
CA ALA A 17 3.11 3.71 30.47
C ALA A 17 4.21 2.70 30.09
N ALA A 18 4.54 1.74 30.96
CA ALA A 18 5.52 0.69 30.69
C ALA A 18 5.08 -0.28 29.58
N TYR A 19 3.79 -0.35 29.27
CA TYR A 19 3.27 -1.10 28.13
C TYR A 19 3.06 -0.19 26.92
N VAL A 20 2.41 0.95 27.13
CA VAL A 20 1.98 1.85 26.05
C VAL A 20 3.17 2.48 25.33
N LEU A 21 4.17 3.00 26.05
CA LEU A 21 5.29 3.69 25.42
C LEU A 21 6.14 2.76 24.56
N PRO A 22 6.56 1.56 25.01
CA PRO A 22 7.27 0.62 24.14
C PRO A 22 6.43 0.18 22.94
N ALA A 23 5.13 -0.09 23.13
CA ALA A 23 4.26 -0.49 22.03
C ALA A 23 4.20 0.58 20.94
N LEU A 24 4.02 1.85 21.32
CA LEU A 24 3.99 2.97 20.37
C LEU A 24 5.36 3.23 19.74
N ALA A 25 6.44 3.27 20.54
CA ALA A 25 7.78 3.58 20.06
C ALA A 25 8.31 2.49 19.12
N LEU A 26 8.15 1.21 19.48
CA LEU A 26 8.56 0.10 18.62
C LEU A 26 7.72 0.05 17.36
N ALA A 27 6.41 0.24 17.45
CA ALA A 27 5.58 0.26 16.25
C ALA A 27 5.92 1.45 15.33
N TRP A 28 6.30 2.59 15.90
CA TRP A 28 6.75 3.78 15.16
C TRP A 28 8.07 3.51 14.41
N ILE A 29 9.08 3.02 15.13
CA ILE A 29 10.45 2.87 14.62
C ILE A 29 10.64 1.54 13.89
N CYS A 30 10.37 0.42 14.56
CA CYS A 30 10.62 -0.94 14.07
C CYS A 30 9.45 -1.49 13.26
N GLY A 31 8.22 -1.07 13.56
CA GLY A 31 7.01 -1.51 12.83
C GLY A 31 6.86 -0.86 11.45
N GLY A 32 7.69 0.14 11.12
CA GLY A 32 7.70 0.80 9.82
C GLY A 32 6.73 1.97 9.67
N GLN A 33 5.99 2.35 10.72
CA GLN A 33 5.06 3.49 10.69
C GLN A 33 5.75 4.81 10.30
N MET A 34 6.90 5.10 10.91
CA MET A 34 7.69 6.30 10.57
C MET A 34 8.19 6.24 9.13
N LEU A 35 8.79 5.11 8.72
CA LEU A 35 9.37 4.93 7.39
C LEU A 35 8.33 5.03 6.28
N LEU A 36 7.12 4.54 6.53
CA LEU A 36 6.04 4.48 5.55
C LEU A 36 5.11 5.71 5.61
N ALA A 37 5.30 6.59 6.59
CA ALA A 37 4.37 7.68 6.93
C ALA A 37 2.94 7.14 7.16
N ARG A 38 2.82 6.24 8.15
CA ARG A 38 1.57 5.56 8.53
C ARG A 38 1.33 5.65 10.03
N VAL A 39 0.06 5.57 10.41
CA VAL A 39 -0.40 5.41 11.79
C VAL A 39 -1.28 4.18 11.88
N ASP A 40 -0.68 3.00 11.76
CA ASP A 40 -1.41 1.74 11.64
C ASP A 40 -1.23 0.90 12.91
N ALA A 41 -2.32 0.78 13.69
CA ALA A 41 -2.32 0.03 14.93
C ALA A 41 -1.89 -1.43 14.76
N ALA A 42 -2.15 -2.09 13.62
CA ALA A 42 -1.80 -3.50 13.43
C ALA A 42 -0.29 -3.72 13.34
N LEU A 43 0.49 -2.71 12.93
CA LEU A 43 1.96 -2.78 12.90
C LEU A 43 2.57 -2.88 14.31
N ALA A 44 1.79 -2.61 15.36
CA ALA A 44 2.23 -2.82 16.73
C ALA A 44 2.15 -4.29 17.16
N ILE A 45 1.32 -5.13 16.52
CA ILE A 45 1.01 -6.51 16.96
C ILE A 45 2.28 -7.35 17.22
N PRO A 46 3.25 -7.45 16.27
CA PRO A 46 4.47 -8.23 16.49
C PRO A 46 5.36 -7.68 17.61
N LEU A 47 5.11 -6.43 18.04
CA LEU A 47 5.97 -5.64 18.92
C LEU A 47 5.32 -5.34 20.29
N LEU A 48 4.17 -5.95 20.61
CA LEU A 48 3.48 -5.74 21.89
C LEU A 48 4.16 -6.46 23.07
N MET A 49 4.87 -7.56 22.83
CA MET A 49 5.39 -8.44 23.89
C MET A 49 6.45 -7.79 24.80
N PRO A 50 7.41 -6.98 24.31
CA PRO A 50 8.37 -6.30 25.18
C PRO A 50 7.70 -5.45 26.28
N GLY A 51 6.69 -4.66 25.91
CA GLY A 51 5.91 -3.87 26.88
C GLY A 51 5.09 -4.75 27.82
N ALA A 52 4.53 -5.87 27.32
CA ALA A 52 3.74 -6.79 28.13
C ALA A 52 4.59 -7.46 29.22
N LEU A 53 5.79 -7.93 28.86
CA LEU A 53 6.75 -8.52 29.79
C LEU A 53 7.23 -7.50 30.83
N LEU A 54 7.57 -6.27 30.40
CA LEU A 54 7.98 -5.21 31.30
C LEU A 54 6.88 -4.87 32.31
N LEU A 55 5.64 -4.65 31.84
CA LEU A 55 4.52 -4.34 32.71
C LEU A 55 4.24 -5.49 33.70
N ALA A 56 4.15 -6.72 33.21
CA ALA A 56 3.94 -7.90 34.04
C ALA A 56 5.04 -8.07 35.11
N TRP A 57 6.27 -7.69 34.79
CA TRP A 57 7.40 -7.75 35.73
C TRP A 57 7.26 -6.71 36.83
N LEU A 58 6.87 -5.48 36.49
CA LEU A 58 6.68 -4.39 37.45
C LEU A 58 5.55 -4.69 38.45
N ILE A 59 4.49 -5.37 38.00
CA ILE A 59 3.32 -5.70 38.83
C ILE A 59 3.34 -7.14 39.39
N ARG A 60 4.50 -7.82 39.35
CA ARG A 60 4.61 -9.24 39.74
C ARG A 60 4.30 -9.56 41.20
N GLY A 61 4.29 -8.55 42.07
CA GLY A 61 3.91 -8.68 43.48
C GLY A 61 2.42 -8.42 43.75
N GLU A 62 1.70 -7.90 42.76
CA GLU A 62 0.31 -7.47 42.91
C GLU A 62 -0.68 -8.64 42.88
N SER A 63 -1.86 -8.43 43.47
CA SER A 63 -3.00 -9.36 43.38
C SER A 63 -3.48 -9.53 41.95
N LEU A 64 -4.12 -10.67 41.63
CA LEU A 64 -4.65 -10.95 40.28
C LEU A 64 -5.60 -9.84 39.77
N LEU A 65 -6.48 -9.34 40.64
CA LEU A 65 -7.43 -8.28 40.30
C LEU A 65 -6.71 -6.95 40.00
N ALA A 66 -5.68 -6.62 40.78
CA ALA A 66 -4.88 -5.42 40.54
C ALA A 66 -4.12 -5.51 39.21
N ARG A 67 -3.54 -6.68 38.87
CA ARG A 67 -2.89 -6.90 37.57
C ARG A 67 -3.86 -6.75 36.41
N ALA A 68 -5.02 -7.39 36.50
CA ALA A 68 -6.05 -7.31 35.47
C ALA A 68 -6.50 -5.86 35.21
N ARG A 69 -6.68 -5.06 36.28
CA ARG A 69 -7.01 -3.63 36.16
C ARG A 69 -5.90 -2.84 35.48
N THR A 70 -4.63 -3.07 35.83
CA THR A 70 -3.50 -2.36 35.20
C THR A 70 -3.34 -2.73 33.72
N PHE A 71 -3.54 -4.00 33.35
CA PHE A 71 -3.55 -4.41 31.94
C PHE A 71 -4.72 -3.79 31.18
N ALA A 72 -5.94 -3.81 31.74
CA ALA A 72 -7.10 -3.19 31.12
C ALA A 72 -6.90 -1.67 30.93
N ALA A 73 -6.33 -0.99 31.93
CA ALA A 73 -5.99 0.43 31.82
C ALA A 73 -4.94 0.69 30.74
N ALA A 74 -3.91 -0.14 30.64
CA ALA A 74 -2.88 -0.01 29.61
C ALA A 74 -3.43 -0.20 28.19
N LEU A 75 -4.30 -1.21 27.99
CA LEU A 75 -4.96 -1.44 26.70
C LEU A 75 -5.93 -0.31 26.35
N LEU A 76 -6.68 0.21 27.32
CA LEU A 76 -7.56 1.35 27.09
C LEU A 76 -6.78 2.61 26.70
N ILE A 77 -5.66 2.90 27.39
CA ILE A 77 -4.80 4.03 27.03
C ILE A 77 -4.21 3.83 25.63
N LEU A 78 -3.72 2.63 25.30
CA LEU A 78 -3.23 2.32 23.96
C LEU A 78 -4.32 2.55 22.91
N ALA A 79 -5.54 2.08 23.17
CA ALA A 79 -6.68 2.26 22.28
C ALA A 79 -6.98 3.73 22.01
N MET A 80 -7.07 4.53 23.08
CA MET A 80 -7.36 5.96 23.00
C MET A 80 -6.24 6.72 22.27
N THR A 81 -4.98 6.41 22.55
CA THR A 81 -3.84 7.05 21.87
C THR A 81 -3.81 6.69 20.38
N GLN A 82 -4.00 5.41 20.02
CA GLN A 82 -4.08 4.99 18.63
C GLN A 82 -5.25 5.65 17.90
N LEU A 83 -6.42 5.75 18.55
CA LEU A 83 -7.56 6.45 17.99
C LEU A 83 -7.29 7.94 17.76
N ALA A 84 -6.61 8.60 18.71
CA ALA A 84 -6.20 9.98 18.57
C ALA A 84 -5.20 10.18 17.42
N LEU A 85 -4.24 9.26 17.24
CA LEU A 85 -3.30 9.28 16.11
C LEU A 85 -4.01 9.07 14.77
N HIS A 86 -4.88 8.06 14.69
CA HIS A 86 -5.71 7.77 13.52
C HIS A 86 -6.54 8.99 13.09
N TYR A 87 -7.24 9.64 14.04
CA TYR A 87 -8.05 10.82 13.75
C TYR A 87 -7.20 12.04 13.44
N GLY A 88 -6.19 12.32 14.26
CA GLY A 88 -5.38 13.55 14.18
C GLY A 88 -4.41 13.60 13.01
N LEU A 89 -3.93 12.45 12.52
CA LEU A 89 -2.93 12.38 11.45
C LEU A 89 -3.46 11.82 10.13
N ALA A 90 -4.54 11.03 10.15
CA ALA A 90 -5.05 10.38 8.94
C ALA A 90 -6.51 10.71 8.60
N GLU A 91 -7.28 11.28 9.55
CA GLU A 91 -8.73 11.47 9.44
C GLU A 91 -9.49 10.16 9.07
N ARG A 92 -8.98 9.01 9.51
CA ARG A 92 -9.62 7.70 9.28
C ARG A 92 -9.61 6.88 10.55
N MET A 93 -10.52 5.92 10.67
CA MET A 93 -10.56 4.99 11.79
C MET A 93 -10.20 3.57 11.32
N GLY A 94 -9.04 3.08 11.73
CA GLY A 94 -8.61 1.68 11.53
C GLY A 94 -9.31 0.67 12.43
N GLY A 95 -10.65 0.63 12.41
CA GLY A 95 -11.46 -0.07 13.43
C GLY A 95 -11.04 -1.53 13.64
N LEU A 96 -10.95 -2.32 12.57
CA LEU A 96 -10.60 -3.74 12.68
C LEU A 96 -9.14 -3.94 13.16
N GLN A 97 -8.21 -3.14 12.65
CA GLN A 97 -6.79 -3.18 13.06
C GLN A 97 -6.65 -2.83 14.54
N LEU A 98 -7.37 -1.82 15.02
CA LEU A 98 -7.36 -1.43 16.43
C LEU A 98 -7.90 -2.55 17.32
N VAL A 99 -9.04 -3.16 16.95
CA VAL A 99 -9.62 -4.29 17.69
C VAL A 99 -8.64 -5.45 17.74
N ALA A 100 -8.03 -5.83 16.61
CA ALA A 100 -7.04 -6.90 16.55
C ALA A 100 -5.83 -6.61 17.46
N THR A 101 -5.30 -5.39 17.42
CA THR A 101 -4.19 -4.97 18.28
C THR A 101 -4.54 -5.07 19.77
N LEU A 102 -5.76 -4.70 20.16
CA LEU A 102 -6.20 -4.78 21.56
C LEU A 102 -6.41 -6.24 22.02
N LEU A 103 -6.99 -7.09 21.16
CA LEU A 103 -7.15 -8.51 21.45
C LEU A 103 -5.79 -9.20 21.60
N CYS A 104 -4.87 -8.98 20.65
CA CYS A 104 -3.50 -9.48 20.74
C CYS A 104 -2.79 -8.90 21.97
N GLY A 105 -2.97 -7.61 22.28
CA GLY A 105 -2.40 -7.01 23.47
C GLY A 105 -2.86 -7.67 24.77
N GLY A 106 -4.16 -7.98 24.87
CA GLY A 106 -4.73 -8.72 25.99
C GLY A 106 -4.16 -10.14 26.14
N VAL A 107 -4.06 -10.88 25.03
CA VAL A 107 -3.43 -12.21 25.00
C VAL A 107 -1.97 -12.13 25.43
N GLY A 108 -1.21 -11.17 24.91
CA GLY A 108 0.20 -10.96 25.24
C GLY A 108 0.40 -10.63 26.73
N CYS A 109 -0.45 -9.78 27.31
CA CYS A 109 -0.44 -9.49 28.74
C CYS A 109 -0.74 -10.74 29.59
N GLY A 110 -1.70 -11.58 29.17
CA GLY A 110 -2.01 -12.84 29.84
C GLY A 110 -0.84 -13.82 29.84
N ILE A 111 -0.19 -14.01 28.69
CA ILE A 111 1.01 -14.86 28.54
C ILE A 111 2.15 -14.33 29.44
N ALA A 112 2.43 -13.03 29.38
CA ALA A 112 3.47 -12.40 30.19
C ALA A 112 3.22 -12.58 31.70
N ALA A 113 1.97 -12.43 32.15
CA ALA A 113 1.60 -12.62 33.55
C ALA A 113 1.81 -14.06 34.03
N ILE A 114 1.46 -15.07 33.20
CA ILE A 114 1.68 -16.49 33.52
C ILE A 114 3.18 -16.80 33.59
N LEU A 115 3.95 -16.31 32.62
CA LEU A 115 5.39 -16.54 32.53
C LEU A 115 6.13 -16.00 33.76
N ILE A 116 5.76 -14.79 34.20
CA ILE A 116 6.40 -14.14 35.35
C ILE A 116 5.88 -14.70 36.68
N GLY A 117 4.60 -15.09 36.76
CA GLY A 117 3.99 -15.64 37.98
C GLY A 117 4.44 -17.04 38.38
N ARG A 118 4.82 -17.91 37.43
CA ARG A 118 5.12 -19.34 37.69
C ARG A 118 6.45 -19.64 38.39
N THR A 119 7.34 -18.66 38.52
CA THR A 119 8.76 -18.95 38.75
C THR A 119 9.17 -18.86 40.22
N GLY A 120 8.52 -19.63 41.11
CA GLY A 120 8.68 -19.54 42.56
C GLY A 120 10.11 -19.62 43.10
N ASN A 121 10.89 -20.69 42.84
CA ASN A 121 12.21 -20.82 43.50
C ASN A 121 13.30 -21.64 42.76
N TRP A 122 13.06 -22.30 41.61
CA TRP A 122 14.06 -23.22 40.99
C TRP A 122 14.66 -22.75 39.65
N HIS A 123 14.11 -21.71 39.00
CA HIS A 123 14.45 -21.43 37.60
C HIS A 123 14.68 -19.96 37.26
N ALA A 124 15.32 -19.19 38.15
CA ALA A 124 15.75 -17.82 37.80
C ALA A 124 16.62 -17.81 36.52
N ALA A 125 17.43 -18.85 36.31
CA ALA A 125 18.25 -19.03 35.12
C ALA A 125 17.45 -19.32 33.83
N LEU A 126 16.34 -20.06 33.89
CA LEU A 126 15.52 -20.35 32.69
C LEU A 126 14.52 -19.25 32.34
N ARG A 127 14.34 -18.24 33.20
CA ARG A 127 13.41 -17.12 32.92
C ARG A 127 13.79 -16.35 31.67
N TRP A 128 15.06 -15.93 31.59
CA TRP A 128 15.58 -15.15 30.47
C TRP A 128 15.45 -15.88 29.12
N PRO A 129 15.88 -17.15 28.97
CA PRO A 129 15.69 -17.86 27.71
C PRO A 129 14.20 -18.09 27.40
N ALA A 130 13.34 -18.33 28.39
CA ALA A 130 11.90 -18.45 28.16
C ALA A 130 11.25 -17.13 27.71
N MET A 131 11.67 -15.99 28.28
CA MET A 131 11.23 -14.66 27.86
C MET A 131 11.68 -14.35 26.44
N LEU A 132 12.95 -14.64 26.11
CA LEU A 132 13.49 -14.44 24.77
C LEU A 132 12.75 -15.31 23.74
N LEU A 133 12.54 -16.59 24.05
CA LEU A 133 11.78 -17.49 23.19
C LEU A 133 10.35 -17.00 22.98
N THR A 134 9.68 -16.55 24.06
CA THR A 134 8.32 -15.99 23.97
C THR A 134 8.29 -14.74 23.11
N LEU A 135 9.30 -13.87 23.19
CA LEU A 135 9.42 -12.66 22.38
C LEU A 135 9.59 -13.00 20.90
N ILE A 136 10.45 -13.97 20.57
CA ILE A 136 10.67 -14.42 19.19
C ILE A 136 9.39 -15.07 18.63
N LEU A 137 8.78 -15.99 19.37
CA LEU A 137 7.55 -16.66 18.95
C LEU A 137 6.40 -15.67 18.78
N TRP A 138 6.28 -14.68 19.66
CA TRP A 138 5.29 -13.61 19.53
C TRP A 138 5.51 -12.77 18.27
N PHE A 139 6.76 -12.38 18.01
CA PHE A 139 7.10 -11.61 16.81
C PHE A 139 6.72 -12.39 15.55
N VAL A 140 7.15 -13.65 15.44
CA VAL A 140 6.83 -14.52 14.29
C VAL A 140 5.32 -14.72 14.13
N ALA A 141 4.60 -15.03 15.22
CA ALA A 141 3.15 -15.20 15.19
C ALA A 141 2.42 -13.91 14.80
N GLY A 142 2.91 -12.75 15.28
CA GLY A 142 2.37 -11.45 14.93
C GLY A 142 2.54 -11.16 13.44
N GLN A 143 3.72 -11.43 12.88
CA GLN A 143 3.99 -11.28 11.43
C GLN A 143 3.08 -12.20 10.61
N ALA A 144 2.95 -13.46 11.02
CA ALA A 144 2.08 -14.45 10.37
C ALA A 144 0.59 -14.08 10.44
N LEU A 145 0.15 -13.37 11.49
CA LEU A 145 -1.22 -12.88 11.63
C LEU A 145 -1.50 -11.70 10.70
N ILE A 146 -0.61 -10.69 10.69
CA ILE A 146 -0.86 -9.47 9.91
C ILE A 146 -0.68 -9.71 8.41
N GLY A 147 0.22 -10.59 7.99
CA GLY A 147 0.52 -10.83 6.57
C GLY A 147 -0.71 -11.08 5.70
N PRO A 148 -1.50 -12.14 5.98
CA PRO A 148 -2.72 -12.43 5.25
C PRO A 148 -3.80 -11.34 5.38
N ALA A 149 -3.82 -10.58 6.48
CA ALA A 149 -4.83 -9.55 6.69
C ALA A 149 -4.67 -8.34 5.74
N TYR A 150 -3.44 -8.04 5.30
CA TYR A 150 -3.18 -7.02 4.26
C TYR A 150 -3.25 -7.57 2.83
N ALA A 151 -3.35 -8.89 2.66
CA ALA A 151 -3.55 -9.47 1.35
C ALA A 151 -4.98 -9.16 0.86
N THR A 152 -5.09 -8.74 -0.40
CA THR A 152 -6.39 -8.58 -1.05
C THR A 152 -7.08 -9.92 -1.17
N TRP A 153 -8.39 -9.93 -0.98
CA TRP A 153 -9.17 -11.15 -1.20
C TRP A 153 -9.01 -11.54 -2.65
N THR A 154 -8.51 -12.76 -2.89
CA THR A 154 -8.50 -13.38 -4.22
C THR A 154 -9.94 -13.76 -4.56
N LYS A 155 -10.76 -12.79 -4.94
CA LYS A 155 -12.01 -13.07 -5.65
C LYS A 155 -11.62 -13.51 -7.06
N PRO A 156 -12.29 -14.51 -7.68
CA PRO A 156 -12.04 -14.88 -9.07
C PRO A 156 -12.10 -13.65 -9.98
N LEU A 157 -11.30 -13.70 -11.05
CA LEU A 157 -11.12 -12.64 -12.05
C LEU A 157 -12.50 -12.18 -12.54
N SER A 158 -12.94 -10.99 -12.12
CA SER A 158 -14.32 -10.55 -12.38
C SER A 158 -14.44 -9.54 -13.50
N GLN A 159 -13.35 -8.85 -13.84
CA GLN A 159 -13.33 -7.81 -14.87
C GLN A 159 -12.33 -8.21 -15.97
N PRO A 160 -12.79 -8.41 -17.22
CA PRO A 160 -11.89 -8.53 -18.34
C PRO A 160 -11.26 -7.16 -18.64
N VAL A 161 -9.94 -7.16 -18.74
CA VAL A 161 -9.16 -5.94 -19.00
C VAL A 161 -8.27 -6.19 -20.22
N ALA A 162 -8.48 -5.40 -21.28
CA ALA A 162 -7.49 -5.30 -22.33
C ALA A 162 -6.40 -4.32 -21.89
N MET A 163 -5.14 -4.73 -22.02
CA MET A 163 -3.99 -3.89 -21.73
C MET A 163 -3.18 -3.69 -23.01
N ILE A 164 -2.94 -2.44 -23.39
CA ILE A 164 -1.98 -2.09 -24.42
C ILE A 164 -0.84 -1.31 -23.78
N THR A 165 0.39 -1.70 -24.08
CA THR A 165 1.57 -1.13 -23.44
C THR A 165 2.81 -1.23 -24.32
N GLY A 166 3.66 -0.22 -24.28
CA GLY A 166 5.01 -0.24 -24.85
C GLY A 166 6.09 -0.55 -23.81
N LEU A 167 5.71 -0.70 -22.53
CA LEU A 167 6.63 -1.01 -21.45
C LEU A 167 7.01 -2.50 -21.52
N PRO A 168 8.26 -2.86 -21.14
CA PRO A 168 8.75 -4.24 -21.14
C PRO A 168 8.21 -5.01 -19.92
N LEU A 169 6.88 -5.14 -19.80
CA LEU A 169 6.21 -5.82 -18.70
C LEU A 169 6.18 -7.34 -18.90
N ARG A 170 6.07 -7.77 -20.14
CA ARG A 170 6.36 -9.14 -20.55
C ARG A 170 7.82 -9.18 -20.97
N TRP A 171 8.55 -10.17 -20.46
CA TRP A 171 9.95 -10.42 -20.77
C TRP A 171 10.86 -9.33 -20.18
N ALA A 172 10.49 -8.89 -18.97
CA ALA A 172 11.16 -7.81 -18.25
C ALA A 172 12.65 -8.11 -18.01
N GLY A 173 13.52 -7.15 -18.34
CA GLY A 173 14.97 -7.25 -18.14
C GLY A 173 15.72 -8.07 -19.19
N GLN A 174 15.06 -8.51 -20.28
CA GLN A 174 15.67 -9.36 -21.30
C GLN A 174 15.97 -8.55 -22.58
N GLY A 175 17.13 -7.87 -22.59
CA GLY A 175 17.65 -7.15 -23.78
C GLY A 175 18.50 -8.02 -24.72
N GLY A 176 18.46 -9.34 -24.56
CA GLY A 176 19.32 -10.30 -25.29
C GLY A 176 18.70 -10.88 -26.56
N ASP A 177 19.50 -11.65 -27.32
CA ASP A 177 19.05 -12.46 -28.46
C ASP A 177 18.05 -13.55 -28.01
N PHE A 178 17.20 -14.03 -28.92
CA PHE A 178 16.12 -14.98 -28.67
C PHE A 178 16.57 -16.22 -27.88
N ALA A 179 17.80 -16.68 -28.08
CA ALA A 179 18.41 -17.77 -27.33
C ALA A 179 18.54 -17.47 -25.81
N ALA A 180 18.95 -16.26 -25.44
CA ALA A 180 19.06 -15.84 -24.04
C ALA A 180 17.68 -15.72 -23.36
N MET A 181 16.63 -15.40 -24.14
CA MET A 181 15.25 -15.35 -23.65
C MET A 181 14.68 -16.74 -23.39
N LEU A 182 14.99 -17.70 -24.27
CA LEU A 182 14.62 -19.11 -24.10
C LEU A 182 15.30 -19.75 -22.88
N GLU A 183 16.56 -19.42 -22.62
CA GLU A 183 17.30 -19.92 -21.45
C GLU A 183 16.81 -19.31 -20.13
N ALA A 184 16.48 -18.02 -20.11
CA ALA A 184 16.01 -17.33 -18.91
C ALA A 184 14.55 -17.67 -18.55
N GLY A 185 13.77 -18.16 -19.52
CA GLY A 185 12.33 -18.40 -19.36
C GLY A 185 11.51 -17.09 -19.32
N PRO A 186 10.17 -17.17 -19.29
CA PRO A 186 9.32 -15.99 -19.25
C PRO A 186 9.53 -15.22 -17.93
N SER A 187 10.12 -14.03 -18.00
CA SER A 187 10.12 -13.07 -16.89
C SER A 187 8.95 -12.10 -17.04
N GLU A 188 8.20 -11.88 -15.97
CA GLU A 188 7.15 -10.86 -15.92
C GLU A 188 7.55 -9.77 -14.94
N ALA A 189 7.28 -8.52 -15.29
CA ALA A 189 7.36 -7.43 -14.33
C ALA A 189 6.35 -7.66 -13.20
N GLN A 190 6.74 -7.32 -11.98
CA GLN A 190 5.91 -7.51 -10.77
C GLN A 190 4.53 -6.86 -10.90
N ALA A 191 4.45 -5.73 -11.62
CA ALA A 191 3.19 -5.05 -11.91
C ALA A 191 2.20 -5.93 -12.68
N LEU A 192 2.67 -6.63 -13.72
CA LEU A 192 1.84 -7.48 -14.55
C LEU A 192 1.37 -8.71 -13.78
N SER A 193 2.27 -9.35 -13.01
CA SER A 193 1.89 -10.47 -12.15
C SER A 193 0.86 -10.06 -11.09
N GLU A 194 0.97 -8.87 -10.49
CA GLU A 194 -0.04 -8.35 -9.55
C GLU A 194 -1.38 -8.05 -10.23
N LEU A 195 -1.38 -7.60 -11.49
CA LEU A 195 -2.60 -7.43 -12.27
C LEU A 195 -3.27 -8.78 -12.56
N TYR A 196 -2.53 -9.79 -13.05
CA TYR A 196 -3.06 -11.13 -13.30
C TYR A 196 -3.64 -11.81 -12.06
N ARG A 197 -3.10 -11.51 -10.87
CA ARG A 197 -3.66 -12.02 -9.61
C ARG A 197 -5.04 -11.46 -9.26
N ARG A 198 -5.46 -10.35 -9.86
CA ARG A 198 -6.62 -9.55 -9.43
C ARG A 198 -7.63 -9.26 -10.54
N LEU A 199 -7.22 -9.34 -11.80
CA LEU A 199 -7.97 -8.96 -12.99
C LEU A 199 -7.74 -9.97 -14.12
N ASP A 200 -8.75 -10.21 -14.96
CA ASP A 200 -8.61 -11.02 -16.18
C ASP A 200 -7.93 -10.18 -17.27
N VAL A 201 -6.62 -9.95 -17.11
CA VAL A 201 -5.87 -9.10 -18.03
C VAL A 201 -5.47 -9.88 -19.27
N ARG A 202 -5.72 -9.29 -20.44
CA ARG A 202 -5.14 -9.69 -21.71
C ARG A 202 -4.27 -8.56 -22.24
N VAL A 203 -2.96 -8.80 -22.31
CA VAL A 203 -2.06 -7.89 -23.03
C VAL A 203 -2.30 -8.07 -24.52
N VAL A 204 -2.72 -7.01 -25.20
CA VAL A 204 -3.04 -6.98 -26.63
C VAL A 204 -2.04 -6.10 -27.37
N ASP A 205 -1.69 -6.51 -28.59
CA ASP A 205 -0.75 -5.77 -29.43
C ASP A 205 -1.44 -4.70 -30.27
N SER A 206 -2.77 -4.80 -30.47
CA SER A 206 -3.55 -3.82 -31.21
C SER A 206 -4.87 -3.50 -30.50
N LEU A 207 -5.32 -2.25 -30.65
CA LEU A 207 -6.68 -1.85 -30.25
C LEU A 207 -7.76 -2.60 -31.03
N ALA A 208 -7.39 -3.29 -32.13
CA ALA A 208 -8.25 -4.21 -32.86
C ALA A 208 -8.81 -5.35 -31.99
N ASP A 209 -8.03 -5.81 -31.02
CA ASP A 209 -8.30 -7.00 -30.22
C ASP A 209 -8.98 -6.70 -28.87
N VAL A 210 -9.31 -5.43 -28.64
CA VAL A 210 -10.09 -4.97 -27.49
C VAL A 210 -11.55 -5.33 -27.71
N ARG A 211 -12.12 -6.07 -26.75
CA ARG A 211 -13.52 -6.50 -26.79
C ARG A 211 -14.44 -5.42 -26.25
N ASP A 212 -15.73 -5.56 -26.51
CA ASP A 212 -16.73 -4.58 -26.11
C ASP A 212 -16.92 -4.53 -24.59
N GLU A 213 -16.76 -5.67 -23.92
CA GLU A 213 -16.86 -5.85 -22.47
C GLU A 213 -15.58 -5.48 -21.69
N ASP A 214 -14.45 -5.27 -22.39
CA ASP A 214 -13.17 -5.00 -21.76
C ASP A 214 -13.13 -3.59 -21.14
N ALA A 215 -12.74 -3.51 -19.87
CA ALA A 215 -12.09 -2.29 -19.37
C ALA A 215 -10.72 -2.16 -20.06
N LEU A 216 -10.23 -0.93 -20.22
CA LEU A 216 -9.02 -0.68 -21.00
C LEU A 216 -7.92 -0.05 -20.14
N LEU A 217 -6.74 -0.65 -20.15
CA LEU A 217 -5.51 -0.07 -19.62
C LEU A 217 -4.58 0.28 -20.77
N VAL A 218 -4.40 1.57 -21.03
CA VAL A 218 -3.42 2.12 -21.97
C VAL A 218 -2.20 2.55 -21.16
N ALA A 219 -1.26 1.64 -20.95
CA ALA A 219 -0.09 1.87 -20.11
C ALA A 219 1.12 2.22 -20.97
N HIS A 220 1.30 3.51 -21.24
CA HIS A 220 2.44 4.05 -22.01
C HIS A 220 2.71 3.26 -23.30
N PRO A 221 1.78 3.31 -24.27
CA PRO A 221 1.88 2.53 -25.48
C PRO A 221 3.07 2.99 -26.32
N ARG A 222 3.51 2.12 -27.23
CA ARG A 222 4.33 2.53 -28.37
C ARG A 222 3.60 3.60 -29.22
N ALA A 223 4.28 4.14 -30.22
CA ALA A 223 3.63 4.99 -31.22
C ALA A 223 2.44 4.25 -31.85
N LEU A 224 1.22 4.68 -31.52
CA LEU A 224 -0.01 4.16 -32.12
C LEU A 224 -0.20 4.77 -33.50
N ALA A 225 -0.66 3.98 -34.46
CA ALA A 225 -1.02 4.50 -35.77
C ALA A 225 -2.20 5.50 -35.65
N PRO A 226 -2.38 6.44 -36.59
CA PRO A 226 -3.51 7.37 -36.57
C PRO A 226 -4.87 6.66 -36.47
N GLU A 227 -5.03 5.53 -37.17
CA GLU A 227 -6.23 4.69 -37.13
C GLU A 227 -6.47 4.08 -35.74
N GLU A 228 -5.41 3.72 -35.02
CA GLU A 228 -5.49 3.23 -33.65
C GLU A 228 -5.90 4.35 -32.67
N LEU A 229 -5.42 5.59 -32.86
CA LEU A 229 -5.87 6.73 -32.06
C LEU A 229 -7.36 7.01 -32.26
N VAL A 230 -7.84 6.98 -33.51
CA VAL A 230 -9.28 7.12 -33.82
C VAL A 230 -10.08 5.97 -33.20
N ARG A 231 -9.54 4.75 -33.20
CA ARG A 231 -10.19 3.61 -32.54
C ARG A 231 -10.27 3.79 -31.02
N LEU A 232 -9.20 4.28 -30.39
CA LEU A 232 -9.19 4.57 -28.96
C LEU A 232 -10.24 5.62 -28.60
N ASP A 233 -10.37 6.67 -29.41
CA ASP A 233 -11.45 7.65 -29.28
C ASP A 233 -12.84 7.01 -29.39
N ALA A 234 -13.05 6.17 -30.41
CA ALA A 234 -14.33 5.49 -30.63
C ALA A 234 -14.73 4.56 -29.47
N LEU A 235 -13.78 3.98 -28.73
CA LEU A 235 -14.07 3.16 -27.54
C LEU A 235 -14.76 3.96 -26.43
N THR A 236 -14.62 5.29 -26.42
CA THR A 236 -15.29 6.18 -25.45
C THR A 236 -16.79 6.35 -25.74
N ALA A 237 -17.27 5.94 -26.91
CA ALA A 237 -18.68 6.07 -27.30
C ALA A 237 -19.63 5.17 -26.49
N ARG A 238 -19.10 4.21 -25.72
CA ARG A 238 -19.86 3.33 -24.82
C ARG A 238 -19.37 3.48 -23.38
N PRO A 239 -20.25 3.21 -22.39
CA PRO A 239 -19.82 3.17 -20.99
C PRO A 239 -18.75 2.11 -20.76
N ARG A 240 -17.56 2.55 -20.36
CA ARG A 240 -16.44 1.70 -19.90
C ARG A 240 -15.47 2.51 -19.05
N ASP A 241 -14.68 1.81 -18.25
CA ASP A 241 -13.55 2.40 -17.53
C ASP A 241 -12.29 2.27 -18.39
N ILE A 242 -11.61 3.40 -18.60
CA ILE A 242 -10.34 3.48 -19.31
C ILE A 242 -9.31 4.12 -18.39
N VAL A 243 -8.17 3.48 -18.20
CA VAL A 243 -7.03 4.06 -17.49
C VAL A 243 -5.91 4.29 -18.50
N ILE A 244 -5.45 5.54 -18.61
CA ILE A 244 -4.33 5.94 -19.46
C ILE A 244 -3.19 6.40 -18.55
N LEU A 245 -2.07 5.70 -18.65
CA LEU A 245 -0.82 6.12 -18.05
C LEU A 245 0.01 6.76 -19.17
N ALA A 246 -0.02 8.10 -19.21
CA ALA A 246 0.66 8.91 -20.19
C ALA A 246 1.85 9.58 -19.52
N ASP A 247 3.04 9.00 -19.70
CA ASP A 247 4.24 9.50 -19.04
C ASP A 247 4.80 10.75 -19.72
N ALA A 248 5.16 11.77 -18.95
CA ALA A 248 5.86 12.95 -19.48
C ALA A 248 7.38 12.78 -19.48
N LEU A 249 7.93 11.86 -18.70
CA LEU A 249 9.35 11.52 -18.64
C LEU A 249 9.51 10.13 -18.01
N SER A 250 9.39 9.09 -18.83
CA SER A 250 9.54 7.71 -18.35
C SER A 250 10.98 7.45 -17.94
N THR A 251 11.14 6.85 -16.77
CA THR A 251 12.44 6.42 -16.22
C THR A 251 12.61 4.91 -16.24
N TRP A 252 11.75 4.22 -16.98
CA TRP A 252 11.87 2.78 -17.20
C TRP A 252 13.24 2.45 -17.79
N PRO A 253 13.99 1.49 -17.22
CA PRO A 253 15.31 1.14 -17.73
C PRO A 253 15.23 0.67 -19.19
N PRO A 254 15.97 1.29 -20.13
CA PRO A 254 16.00 0.83 -21.50
C PRO A 254 16.74 -0.51 -21.59
N ALA A 255 16.16 -1.46 -22.32
CA ALA A 255 16.77 -2.77 -22.56
C ALA A 255 17.78 -2.75 -23.72
N TYR A 256 17.66 -1.76 -24.60
CA TYR A 256 18.48 -1.57 -25.80
C TYR A 256 19.18 -0.20 -25.77
N PRO A 257 20.18 0.05 -26.63
CA PRO A 257 20.81 1.37 -26.73
C PRO A 257 19.80 2.50 -26.94
N LEU A 258 20.12 3.68 -26.43
CA LEU A 258 19.28 4.87 -26.60
C LEU A 258 19.02 5.13 -28.09
N GLY A 259 17.76 5.37 -28.45
CA GLY A 259 17.31 5.56 -29.84
C GLY A 259 16.84 4.27 -30.54
N ASP A 260 17.00 3.10 -29.94
CA ASP A 260 16.42 1.86 -30.47
C ASP A 260 14.88 1.90 -30.33
N PRO A 261 14.11 1.68 -31.42
CA PRO A 261 12.64 1.77 -31.40
C PRO A 261 11.96 0.66 -30.59
N ARG A 262 12.70 -0.37 -30.16
CA ARG A 262 12.19 -1.42 -29.26
C ARG A 262 12.13 -0.95 -27.81
N ASN A 263 12.84 0.11 -27.44
CA ASN A 263 12.68 0.72 -26.13
C ASN A 263 11.32 1.44 -26.05
N PRO A 264 10.71 1.50 -24.85
CA PRO A 264 9.55 2.36 -24.66
C PRO A 264 9.90 3.82 -24.99
N PRO A 265 8.96 4.59 -25.55
CA PRO A 265 9.15 6.03 -25.76
C PRO A 265 9.54 6.73 -24.45
N VAL A 266 10.41 7.75 -24.53
CA VAL A 266 10.77 8.56 -23.34
C VAL A 266 9.56 9.36 -22.83
N THR A 267 8.67 9.76 -23.74
CA THR A 267 7.46 10.53 -23.42
C THR A 267 6.26 9.91 -24.12
N SER A 268 5.06 10.13 -23.59
CA SER A 268 3.83 9.63 -24.16
C SER A 268 3.60 10.21 -25.54
N LEU A 269 3.28 9.34 -26.50
CA LEU A 269 2.96 9.71 -27.87
C LEU A 269 1.44 9.85 -28.11
N LEU A 270 0.66 9.94 -27.03
CA LEU A 270 -0.80 10.10 -27.08
C LEU A 270 -1.26 11.55 -27.27
N THR A 271 -0.34 12.50 -27.40
CA THR A 271 -0.64 13.95 -27.53
C THR A 271 -1.74 14.26 -28.55
N PRO A 272 -1.76 13.69 -29.78
CA PRO A 272 -2.82 14.02 -30.74
C PRO A 272 -4.23 13.65 -30.25
N LEU A 273 -4.37 12.53 -29.54
CA LEU A 273 -5.63 12.10 -28.94
C LEU A 273 -6.00 12.96 -27.74
N LEU A 274 -5.03 13.25 -26.86
CA LEU A 274 -5.25 14.10 -25.70
C LEU A 274 -5.70 15.50 -26.14
N ASP A 275 -5.04 16.10 -27.14
CA ASP A 275 -5.41 17.39 -27.70
C ASP A 275 -6.82 17.38 -28.30
N HIS A 276 -7.19 16.30 -29.00
CA HIS A 276 -8.55 16.10 -29.51
C HIS A 276 -9.60 16.13 -28.38
N TRP A 277 -9.28 15.54 -27.22
CA TRP A 277 -10.13 15.59 -26.03
C TRP A 277 -10.02 16.89 -25.21
N GLY A 278 -9.24 17.87 -25.68
CA GLY A 278 -9.01 19.12 -24.96
C GLY A 278 -8.12 18.97 -23.72
N ILE A 279 -7.28 17.95 -23.69
CA ILE A 279 -6.36 17.63 -22.60
C ILE A 279 -4.93 17.94 -23.05
N ALA A 280 -4.17 18.63 -22.19
CA ALA A 280 -2.75 18.88 -22.44
C ALA A 280 -1.91 18.35 -21.27
N LEU A 281 -0.99 17.44 -21.57
CA LEU A 281 0.05 16.97 -20.66
C LEU A 281 1.30 17.82 -20.87
N ALA A 282 1.74 18.51 -19.82
CA ALA A 282 3.00 19.26 -19.88
C ALA A 282 4.18 18.32 -19.70
N ALA A 283 5.29 18.65 -20.38
CA ALA A 283 6.59 18.09 -20.07
C ALA A 283 6.95 18.34 -18.60
N VAL A 284 7.79 17.46 -18.04
CA VAL A 284 8.29 17.61 -16.68
C VAL A 284 9.21 18.82 -16.61
N ASP A 285 9.03 19.63 -15.56
CA ASP A 285 9.96 20.70 -15.24
C ASP A 285 11.35 20.07 -14.96
N PRO A 286 12.43 20.48 -15.66
CA PRO A 286 13.76 19.94 -15.44
C PRO A 286 14.22 20.03 -13.98
N GLU A 287 13.77 21.04 -13.22
CA GLU A 287 14.10 21.16 -11.79
C GLU A 287 13.42 20.11 -10.91
N ARG A 288 12.36 19.49 -11.43
CA ARG A 288 11.55 18.45 -10.76
C ARG A 288 11.74 17.06 -11.37
N ALA A 289 12.63 16.93 -12.35
CA ALA A 289 12.97 15.63 -12.91
C ALA A 289 13.62 14.75 -11.81
N GLY A 290 13.07 13.57 -11.59
CA GLY A 290 13.47 12.67 -10.49
C GLY A 290 12.68 12.87 -9.19
N ASP A 291 11.79 13.86 -9.11
CA ASP A 291 10.92 14.01 -7.94
C ASP A 291 9.96 12.82 -7.82
N VAL A 292 9.65 12.44 -6.57
CA VAL A 292 8.56 11.52 -6.26
C VAL A 292 7.39 12.31 -5.67
N ASP A 293 6.34 12.50 -6.46
CA ASP A 293 5.10 13.09 -5.97
C ASP A 293 4.34 12.08 -5.12
N VAL A 294 3.91 12.51 -3.93
CA VAL A 294 3.16 11.68 -2.98
C VAL A 294 1.90 12.41 -2.57
N PHE A 295 0.75 11.76 -2.75
CA PHE A 295 -0.54 12.31 -2.33
C PHE A 295 -1.55 11.21 -2.03
N LEU A 296 -2.66 11.59 -1.40
CA LEU A 296 -3.79 10.70 -1.14
C LEU A 296 -4.94 11.03 -2.10
N ASP A 297 -5.56 9.98 -2.66
CA ASP A 297 -6.81 10.14 -3.40
C ASP A 297 -8.02 10.34 -2.44
N PRO A 298 -9.24 10.62 -2.94
CA PRO A 298 -10.43 10.78 -2.08
C PRO A 298 -10.82 9.52 -1.32
N ALA A 299 -10.40 8.35 -1.79
CA ALA A 299 -10.59 7.07 -1.10
C ALA A 299 -9.50 6.83 -0.03
N GLY A 300 -8.58 7.79 0.17
CA GLY A 300 -7.47 7.73 1.11
C GLY A 300 -6.37 6.74 0.71
N GLN A 301 -6.26 6.41 -0.58
CA GLN A 301 -5.19 5.59 -1.14
C GLN A 301 -3.97 6.45 -1.43
N LYS A 302 -2.79 5.99 -1.01
CA LYS A 302 -1.55 6.71 -1.27
C LYS A 302 -1.03 6.40 -2.66
N LEU A 303 -0.88 7.43 -3.48
CA LEU A 303 -0.21 7.34 -4.76
C LEU A 303 1.19 7.90 -4.66
N ARG A 304 2.13 7.22 -5.32
CA ARG A 304 3.51 7.67 -5.53
C ARG A 304 3.76 7.68 -7.02
N LEU A 305 4.10 8.84 -7.56
CA LEU A 305 4.42 9.02 -8.96
C LEU A 305 5.86 9.52 -9.08
N HIS A 306 6.57 9.15 -10.13
CA HIS A 306 7.95 9.57 -10.37
C HIS A 306 8.02 10.43 -11.61
N SER A 307 8.63 11.63 -11.50
CA SER A 307 8.73 12.56 -12.63
C SER A 307 7.41 12.78 -13.37
N ALA A 308 6.30 12.84 -12.63
CA ALA A 308 5.00 12.88 -13.28
C ALA A 308 4.83 14.15 -14.12
N GLY A 309 4.12 14.05 -15.24
CA GLY A 309 3.62 15.20 -15.98
C GLY A 309 2.41 15.82 -15.31
N ARG A 310 2.21 17.13 -15.53
CA ARG A 310 1.02 17.85 -15.04
C ARG A 310 0.05 18.08 -16.19
N PHE A 311 -1.24 17.80 -15.98
CA PHE A 311 -2.28 18.16 -16.92
C PHE A 311 -2.60 19.66 -16.84
N THR A 312 -2.11 20.47 -17.78
CA THR A 312 -2.28 21.93 -17.80
C THR A 312 -3.62 22.37 -18.38
N ARG A 313 -4.16 21.58 -19.31
CA ARG A 313 -5.51 21.72 -19.86
C ARG A 313 -6.30 20.44 -19.62
N LEU A 314 -7.52 20.59 -19.14
CA LEU A 314 -8.48 19.50 -18.93
C LEU A 314 -9.88 20.04 -19.29
N PRO A 315 -10.78 19.19 -19.82
CA PRO A 315 -12.16 19.59 -20.07
C PRO A 315 -12.92 19.85 -18.76
N ALA A 316 -14.05 20.54 -18.88
CA ALA A 316 -14.93 20.78 -17.75
C ALA A 316 -15.48 19.45 -17.19
N GLY A 317 -15.60 19.35 -15.87
CA GLY A 317 -16.12 18.16 -15.20
C GLY A 317 -15.07 17.10 -14.84
N CYS A 318 -13.79 17.30 -15.20
CA CYS A 318 -12.71 16.46 -14.69
C CYS A 318 -12.47 16.72 -13.19
N ALA A 319 -12.36 15.65 -12.41
CA ALA A 319 -11.83 15.70 -11.05
C ALA A 319 -10.31 15.48 -11.08
N THR A 320 -9.54 16.20 -10.26
CA THR A 320 -8.07 16.15 -10.28
C THR A 320 -7.46 15.97 -8.90
N TRP A 321 -6.30 15.30 -8.85
CA TRP A 321 -5.54 15.05 -7.63
C TRP A 321 -4.04 15.20 -7.87
N GLY A 322 -3.29 15.34 -6.77
CA GLY A 322 -1.82 15.44 -6.79
C GLY A 322 -1.32 16.56 -7.69
N ASP A 323 -1.77 17.79 -7.48
CA ASP A 323 -1.47 18.94 -8.35
C ASP A 323 -1.75 18.68 -9.85
N ARG A 324 -2.92 18.10 -10.15
CA ARG A 324 -3.36 17.78 -11.53
C ARG A 324 -2.44 16.78 -12.25
N ARG A 325 -1.83 15.84 -11.52
CA ARG A 325 -1.06 14.71 -12.07
C ARG A 325 -1.90 13.47 -12.31
N VAL A 326 -3.04 13.39 -11.61
CA VAL A 326 -4.09 12.40 -11.87
C VAL A 326 -5.39 13.14 -12.12
N ALA A 327 -6.12 12.71 -13.14
CA ALA A 327 -7.44 13.24 -13.47
C ALA A 327 -8.42 12.11 -13.75
N ARG A 328 -9.69 12.31 -13.39
CA ARG A 328 -10.81 11.48 -13.81
C ARG A 328 -11.75 12.34 -14.62
N CYS A 329 -11.84 12.05 -15.91
CA CYS A 329 -12.58 12.83 -16.87
C CYS A 329 -13.72 12.02 -17.50
N PRO A 330 -14.94 12.58 -17.60
CA PRO A 330 -15.96 12.03 -18.47
C PRO A 330 -15.60 12.35 -19.93
N ILE A 331 -15.32 11.33 -20.74
CA ILE A 331 -15.02 11.48 -22.17
C ILE A 331 -16.01 10.62 -22.94
N GLY A 332 -16.82 11.24 -23.80
CA GLY A 332 -17.94 10.56 -24.44
C GLY A 332 -18.89 9.98 -23.37
N ARG A 333 -19.04 8.65 -23.36
CA ARG A 333 -19.79 7.90 -22.34
C ARG A 333 -18.88 7.12 -21.39
N ALA A 334 -17.57 7.18 -21.58
CA ALA A 334 -16.58 6.49 -20.76
C ALA A 334 -16.09 7.34 -19.59
N THR A 335 -15.62 6.65 -18.54
CA THR A 335 -14.86 7.26 -17.46
C THR A 335 -13.38 7.04 -17.75
N VAL A 336 -12.65 8.12 -18.03
CA VAL A 336 -11.22 8.05 -18.34
C VAL A 336 -10.42 8.55 -17.15
N TRP A 337 -9.61 7.67 -16.57
CA TRP A 337 -8.56 8.01 -15.64
C TRP A 337 -7.28 8.32 -16.41
N LEU A 338 -6.69 9.48 -16.15
CA LEU A 338 -5.45 9.94 -16.75
C LEU A 338 -4.42 10.07 -15.63
N VAL A 339 -3.25 9.47 -15.83
CA VAL A 339 -2.09 9.60 -14.95
C VAL A 339 -0.94 10.09 -15.78
N GLY A 340 -0.29 11.17 -15.36
CA GLY A 340 0.86 11.77 -16.04
C GLY A 340 2.16 10.98 -15.90
N ASP A 341 2.10 9.71 -15.49
CA ASP A 341 3.23 8.89 -15.09
C ASP A 341 2.88 7.41 -15.31
N ALA A 342 3.73 6.69 -16.05
CA ALA A 342 3.60 5.25 -16.23
C ALA A 342 4.54 4.43 -15.34
N ASP A 343 5.57 5.07 -14.79
CA ASP A 343 6.43 4.53 -13.75
C ASP A 343 5.65 4.24 -12.46
N LEU A 344 4.39 4.71 -12.33
CA LEU A 344 3.40 4.22 -11.35
C LEU A 344 3.39 2.68 -11.23
N LEU A 345 3.62 1.97 -12.33
CA LEU A 345 3.68 0.51 -12.39
C LEU A 345 4.99 -0.05 -11.83
N HIS A 346 6.06 0.71 -11.80
CA HIS A 346 7.39 0.26 -11.38
C HIS A 346 7.40 -0.11 -9.88
N GLU A 347 7.94 -1.29 -9.56
CA GLU A 347 7.86 -1.89 -8.22
C GLU A 347 8.49 -1.03 -7.11
N SER A 348 9.48 -0.22 -7.45
CA SER A 348 10.17 0.68 -6.50
C SER A 348 9.23 1.70 -5.83
N LEU A 349 8.10 2.03 -6.48
CA LEU A 349 7.13 3.01 -6.00
C LEU A 349 6.12 2.41 -5.01
N TRP A 350 5.79 1.11 -5.14
CA TRP A 350 4.69 0.53 -4.38
C TRP A 350 5.06 -0.71 -3.58
N GLN A 351 6.03 -1.52 -4.03
CA GLN A 351 6.37 -2.78 -3.37
C GLN A 351 6.98 -2.55 -1.98
N SER A 352 6.84 -3.57 -1.14
CA SER A 352 7.57 -3.63 0.13
C SER A 352 9.08 -3.75 -0.10
N PRO A 353 9.92 -3.07 0.68
CA PRO A 353 11.37 -3.29 0.65
C PRO A 353 11.77 -4.69 1.14
N ILE A 354 10.88 -5.37 1.86
CA ILE A 354 11.07 -6.74 2.34
C ILE A 354 10.14 -7.65 1.50
N PRO A 355 10.68 -8.67 0.82
CA PRO A 355 9.87 -9.64 0.07
C PRO A 355 8.75 -10.22 0.91
N ASP A 356 7.57 -10.40 0.31
CA ASP A 356 6.36 -10.96 0.91
C ASP A 356 5.75 -10.20 2.11
N ALA A 357 6.40 -9.14 2.60
CA ALA A 357 5.88 -8.30 3.66
C ALA A 357 4.88 -7.26 3.13
N LEU A 358 3.73 -7.72 2.62
CA LEU A 358 2.71 -6.88 1.97
C LEU A 358 2.23 -5.69 2.85
N TRP A 359 2.26 -5.85 4.18
CA TRP A 359 1.93 -4.81 5.14
C TRP A 359 2.95 -3.67 5.19
N LEU A 360 4.13 -3.83 4.60
CA LEU A 360 5.18 -2.80 4.48
C LEU A 360 5.26 -2.16 3.08
N ARG A 361 4.23 -2.35 2.24
CA ARG A 361 4.15 -1.71 0.92
C ARG A 361 4.29 -0.19 1.01
N ARG A 362 4.92 0.45 0.02
CA ARG A 362 5.27 1.89 0.04
C ARG A 362 4.14 2.83 -0.38
N SER A 363 3.20 2.32 -1.16
CA SER A 363 2.02 3.04 -1.65
C SER A 363 0.90 2.05 -1.98
N ASP A 364 -0.21 2.58 -2.49
CA ASP A 364 -1.36 1.82 -2.96
C ASP A 364 -1.47 1.86 -4.49
N ASN A 365 -0.42 2.21 -5.25
CA ASN A 365 -0.49 2.36 -6.73
C ASN A 365 -1.24 1.21 -7.43
N MET A 366 -0.83 -0.04 -7.17
CA MET A 366 -1.47 -1.21 -7.78
C MET A 366 -2.91 -1.43 -7.29
N LYS A 367 -3.20 -1.11 -6.03
CA LYS A 367 -4.56 -1.21 -5.48
C LYS A 367 -5.47 -0.17 -6.14
N TRP A 368 -4.99 1.06 -6.27
CA TRP A 368 -5.68 2.16 -6.93
C TRP A 368 -5.96 1.81 -8.39
N LEU A 369 -4.95 1.30 -9.13
CA LEU A 369 -5.09 0.92 -10.53
C LEU A 369 -6.14 -0.18 -10.72
N VAL A 370 -6.10 -1.22 -9.89
CA VAL A 370 -7.10 -2.30 -9.91
C VAL A 370 -8.50 -1.75 -9.61
N SER A 371 -8.63 -0.83 -8.65
CA SER A 371 -9.91 -0.19 -8.34
C SER A 371 -10.42 0.71 -9.47
N ALA A 372 -9.51 1.40 -10.18
CA ALA A 372 -9.85 2.27 -11.31
C ALA A 372 -10.33 1.46 -12.53
N LEU A 373 -9.90 0.21 -12.64
CA LEU A 373 -10.35 -0.76 -13.65
C LEU A 373 -11.57 -1.58 -13.20
N GLY A 374 -12.23 -1.21 -12.09
CA GLY A 374 -13.43 -1.92 -11.60
C GLY A 374 -13.15 -3.23 -10.85
N GLY A 375 -11.88 -3.53 -10.56
CA GLY A 375 -11.46 -4.73 -9.85
C GLY A 375 -11.66 -4.68 -8.32
N PRO A 376 -11.39 -5.79 -7.63
CA PRO A 376 -11.52 -5.87 -6.18
C PRO A 376 -10.46 -5.03 -5.48
N SER A 377 -10.91 -4.13 -4.58
CA SER A 377 -10.03 -3.21 -3.85
C SER A 377 -10.05 -3.37 -2.33
N ARG A 378 -10.81 -4.32 -1.78
CA ARG A 378 -10.95 -4.48 -0.31
C ARG A 378 -9.94 -5.48 0.27
N THR A 379 -9.32 -5.10 1.38
CA THR A 379 -8.54 -5.98 2.27
C THR A 379 -9.18 -6.01 3.67
N TYR A 380 -8.73 -6.91 4.56
CA TYR A 380 -9.14 -6.86 5.97
C TYR A 380 -8.50 -5.67 6.68
N PHE A 381 -7.19 -5.52 6.51
CA PHE A 381 -6.41 -4.41 7.04
C PHE A 381 -6.00 -3.48 5.91
N GLU A 382 -6.30 -2.19 6.10
CA GLU A 382 -6.00 -1.15 5.14
C GLU A 382 -4.93 -0.25 5.72
N PRO A 383 -3.87 0.07 4.96
CA PRO A 383 -2.91 1.07 5.38
C PRO A 383 -3.58 2.39 5.76
N ILE A 384 -3.21 2.92 6.92
CA ILE A 384 -3.68 4.22 7.40
C ILE A 384 -2.55 5.21 7.21
N TRP A 385 -2.60 5.93 6.09
CA TRP A 385 -1.58 6.91 5.73
C TRP A 385 -1.76 8.23 6.46
N ILE A 386 -0.64 8.84 6.84
CA ILE A 386 -0.61 10.20 7.36
C ILE A 386 -0.90 11.16 6.19
N ARG A 387 -1.71 12.19 6.44
CA ARG A 387 -2.07 13.22 5.46
C ARG A 387 -0.99 14.28 5.28
#